data_AF-A0A6A6ETZ3-F1
#
_entry.id   AF-A0A6A6ETZ3-F1
#
_cell.length_a   1.000
_cell.length_b   1.000
_cell.length_c   1.000
_cell.angle_alpha   90.00
_cell.angle_beta   90.00
_cell.angle_gamma   90.00
#
_symmetry.space_group_name_H-M   'P 1'
#
loop_
_entity.id
_entity.type
_entity.pdbx_description
1 polymer ?
#
loop_
_entity_poly.entity_id
_entity_poly.type
_entity_poly.pdbx_seq_one_letter_code
_entity_poly.pdbx_strand_id
1 'polypeptide(L)'
;DAKQWERFVGVAKSGAEQRKEYLAPLTRASGFWSIEKVQHYRWAFMSLGYCKVLGTAASRNPSWEEAVVKLNQLLFRRIAKGLRASINPVIRNDLEHLCDWRDTSDFTKTGKNGFTVQCKPISSLPEGYTFDRYGLI
;
A
#
# COMPACT_ATOMS: atom_id res chain seq x y z
N ASP A 1 8.39 -5.82 -44.13
CA ASP A 1 9.67 -5.35 -43.56
C ASP A 1 9.94 -6.11 -42.26
N ALA A 2 10.93 -6.99 -42.25
CA ALA A 2 11.21 -7.87 -41.10
C ALA A 2 11.65 -7.10 -39.84
N LYS A 3 12.36 -5.98 -40.00
CA LYS A 3 12.84 -5.15 -38.89
C LYS A 3 11.70 -4.45 -38.16
N GLN A 4 10.67 -4.01 -38.90
CA GLN A 4 9.47 -3.43 -38.29
C GLN A 4 8.66 -4.47 -37.50
N TRP A 5 8.58 -5.70 -37.99
CA TRP A 5 7.91 -6.80 -37.28
C TRP A 5 8.65 -7.20 -36.00
N GLU A 6 9.99 -7.32 -36.04
CA GLU A 6 10.82 -7.58 -34.85
C GLU A 6 10.67 -6.47 -33.80
N ARG A 7 10.63 -5.20 -34.23
CA ARG A 7 10.37 -4.07 -33.33
C ARG A 7 8.98 -4.15 -32.70
N PHE A 8 7.94 -4.49 -33.49
CA PHE A 8 6.58 -4.66 -32.98
C PHE A 8 6.48 -5.81 -31.97
N VAL A 9 7.05 -6.97 -32.28
CA VAL A 9 7.12 -8.12 -31.37
C VAL A 9 7.91 -7.78 -30.11
N GLY A 10 9.01 -7.05 -30.23
CA GLY A 10 9.79 -6.55 -29.09
C GLY A 10 8.96 -5.64 -28.16
N VAL A 11 8.23 -4.68 -28.74
CA VAL A 11 7.32 -3.80 -27.98
C VAL A 11 6.20 -4.60 -27.32
N ALA A 12 5.56 -5.53 -28.04
CA ALA A 12 4.49 -6.37 -27.51
C ALA A 12 4.96 -7.27 -26.35
N LYS A 13 6.14 -7.89 -26.48
CA LYS A 13 6.78 -8.68 -25.41
C LYS A 13 7.11 -7.80 -24.20
N SER A 14 7.71 -6.64 -24.41
CA SER A 14 8.04 -5.71 -23.31
C SER A 14 6.79 -5.24 -22.56
N GLY A 15 5.69 -4.96 -23.27
CA GLY A 15 4.41 -4.60 -22.64
C GLY A 15 3.73 -5.78 -21.94
N ALA A 16 3.93 -7.02 -22.40
CA ALA A 16 3.45 -8.22 -21.71
C ALA A 16 4.22 -8.48 -20.41
N GLU A 17 5.56 -8.37 -20.44
CA GLU A 17 6.40 -8.53 -19.25
C GLU A 17 6.16 -7.42 -18.23
N GLN A 18 6.04 -6.16 -18.67
CA GLN A 18 5.63 -5.06 -17.78
C GLN A 18 4.29 -5.36 -17.14
N ARG A 19 3.27 -5.78 -17.91
CA ARG A 19 1.97 -6.17 -17.34
C ARG A 19 2.10 -7.28 -16.30
N LYS A 20 2.89 -8.33 -16.55
CA LYS A 20 3.14 -9.40 -15.58
C LYS A 20 3.79 -8.87 -14.29
N GLU A 21 4.75 -7.95 -14.40
CA GLU A 21 5.44 -7.36 -13.25
C GLU A 21 4.49 -6.55 -12.34
N TYR A 22 3.48 -5.87 -12.90
CA TYR A 22 2.44 -5.19 -12.12
C TYR A 22 1.40 -6.18 -11.59
N LEU A 23 1.02 -7.18 -12.38
CA LEU A 23 -0.02 -8.15 -12.02
C LEU A 23 0.36 -8.98 -10.80
N ALA A 24 1.56 -9.56 -10.77
CA ALA A 24 1.98 -10.44 -9.68
C ALA A 24 1.83 -9.82 -8.26
N PRO A 25 2.33 -8.61 -7.98
CA PRO A 25 2.15 -7.99 -6.67
C PRO A 25 0.70 -7.59 -6.38
N LEU A 26 -0.06 -7.14 -7.37
CA LEU A 26 -1.47 -6.77 -7.18
C LEU A 26 -2.34 -8.00 -6.92
N THR A 27 -2.10 -9.11 -7.63
CA THR A 27 -2.74 -10.41 -7.39
C THR A 27 -2.44 -10.88 -5.97
N ARG A 28 -1.19 -10.76 -5.52
CA ARG A 28 -0.83 -11.09 -4.14
C ARG A 28 -1.59 -10.22 -3.13
N ALA A 29 -1.61 -8.91 -3.32
CA ALA A 29 -2.35 -8.01 -2.44
C ALA A 29 -3.86 -8.35 -2.43
N SER A 30 -4.46 -8.62 -3.58
CA SER A 30 -5.87 -9.03 -3.65
C SER A 30 -6.14 -10.39 -2.99
N GLY A 31 -5.17 -11.29 -2.98
CA GLY A 31 -5.31 -12.60 -2.34
C GLY A 31 -5.43 -12.52 -0.81
N PHE A 32 -4.84 -11.50 -0.19
CA PHE A 32 -4.93 -11.28 1.27
C PHE A 32 -6.00 -10.24 1.62
N TRP A 33 -6.05 -9.13 0.90
CA TRP A 33 -6.86 -7.96 1.27
C TRP A 33 -8.10 -7.77 0.39
N SER A 34 -8.40 -8.70 -0.51
CA SER A 34 -9.50 -8.65 -1.47
C SER A 34 -9.28 -7.67 -2.63
N ILE A 35 -9.88 -7.98 -3.78
CA ILE A 35 -9.74 -7.19 -5.02
C ILE A 35 -10.44 -5.85 -4.93
N GLU A 36 -11.53 -5.76 -4.16
CA GLU A 36 -12.32 -4.54 -4.02
C GLU A 36 -11.50 -3.44 -3.35
N LYS A 37 -10.59 -3.77 -2.43
CA LYS A 37 -9.68 -2.80 -1.80
C LYS A 37 -8.60 -2.34 -2.78
N VAL A 38 -8.05 -3.26 -3.56
CA VAL A 38 -7.09 -2.92 -4.64
C VAL A 38 -7.71 -1.92 -5.62
N GLN A 39 -8.98 -2.11 -5.97
CA GLN A 39 -9.73 -1.23 -6.87
C GLN A 39 -10.09 0.11 -6.20
N HIS A 40 -10.67 0.07 -5.00
CA HIS A 40 -11.11 1.25 -4.25
C HIS A 40 -9.95 2.21 -3.99
N TYR A 41 -8.82 1.71 -3.50
CA TYR A 41 -7.61 2.51 -3.26
C TYR A 41 -6.77 2.76 -4.52
N ARG A 42 -7.24 2.33 -5.70
CA ARG A 42 -6.60 2.57 -6.99
C ARG A 42 -5.13 2.14 -7.03
N TRP A 43 -4.76 1.08 -6.30
CA TRP A 43 -3.36 0.64 -6.20
C TRP A 43 -2.78 0.19 -7.54
N ALA A 44 -3.63 -0.25 -8.48
CA ALA A 44 -3.22 -0.61 -9.83
C ALA A 44 -2.64 0.57 -10.64
N PHE A 45 -2.91 1.82 -10.24
CA PHE A 45 -2.40 3.02 -10.90
C PHE A 45 -1.09 3.54 -10.29
N MET A 46 -0.59 2.88 -9.24
CA MET A 46 0.65 3.27 -8.57
C MET A 46 1.88 2.72 -9.30
N SER A 47 3.06 3.26 -8.98
CA SER A 47 4.31 2.79 -9.59
C SER A 47 4.60 1.32 -9.26
N LEU A 48 5.34 0.63 -10.13
CA LEU A 48 5.72 -0.76 -9.91
C LEU A 48 6.40 -0.98 -8.54
N GLY A 49 7.25 -0.04 -8.12
CA GLY A 49 7.91 -0.09 -6.82
C GLY A 49 6.91 -0.07 -5.65
N TYR A 50 5.88 0.76 -5.75
CA TYR A 50 4.78 0.75 -4.77
C TYR A 50 4.06 -0.60 -4.76
N CYS A 51 3.68 -1.13 -5.92
CA CYS A 51 2.97 -2.40 -6.01
C CYS A 51 3.79 -3.56 -5.42
N LYS A 52 5.10 -3.65 -5.73
CA LYS A 52 5.99 -4.67 -5.17
C LYS A 52 6.02 -4.64 -3.62
N VAL A 53 6.08 -3.45 -3.02
CA VAL A 53 6.03 -3.30 -1.56
C VAL A 53 4.64 -3.64 -1.04
N LEU A 54 3.57 -3.20 -1.69
CA LEU A 54 2.18 -3.52 -1.32
C LEU A 54 1.95 -5.03 -1.23
N GLY A 55 2.35 -5.79 -2.26
CA GLY A 55 2.22 -7.25 -2.24
C GLY A 55 3.01 -7.90 -1.10
N THR A 56 4.17 -7.34 -0.77
CA THR A 56 4.97 -7.80 0.39
C THR A 56 4.29 -7.46 1.71
N ALA A 57 3.77 -6.24 1.85
CA ALA A 57 3.09 -5.77 3.06
C ALA A 57 1.84 -6.60 3.35
N ALA A 58 1.02 -6.86 2.33
CA ALA A 58 -0.16 -7.71 2.42
C ALA A 58 0.18 -9.15 2.82
N SER A 59 1.24 -9.72 2.25
CA SER A 59 1.68 -11.06 2.63
C SER A 59 2.22 -11.16 4.06
N ARG A 60 2.78 -10.07 4.60
CA ARG A 60 3.30 -10.03 5.98
C ARG A 60 2.23 -9.66 7.01
N ASN A 61 1.14 -9.03 6.57
CA ASN A 61 -0.01 -8.64 7.39
C ASN A 61 -1.29 -9.13 6.70
N PRO A 62 -1.55 -10.45 6.71
CA PRO A 62 -2.60 -11.04 5.87
C PRO A 62 -4.01 -10.64 6.29
N SER A 63 -4.26 -10.38 7.59
CA SER A 63 -5.54 -9.82 8.05
C SER A 63 -5.64 -8.36 7.67
N TRP A 64 -6.70 -8.01 6.95
CA TRP A 64 -7.00 -6.62 6.64
C TRP A 64 -7.33 -5.83 7.91
N GLU A 65 -8.04 -6.43 8.85
CA GLU A 65 -8.49 -5.84 10.10
C GLU A 65 -7.30 -5.43 10.98
N GLU A 66 -6.24 -6.23 11.00
CA GLU A 66 -4.99 -5.86 11.67
C GLU A 66 -4.19 -4.83 10.85
N ALA A 67 -4.08 -5.02 9.54
CA ALA A 67 -3.34 -4.12 8.67
C ALA A 67 -3.91 -2.69 8.69
N VAL A 68 -5.23 -2.54 8.71
CA VAL A 68 -5.91 -1.23 8.73
C VAL A 68 -5.66 -0.49 10.03
N VAL A 69 -5.59 -1.20 11.17
CA VAL A 69 -5.22 -0.60 12.48
C VAL A 69 -3.81 -0.02 12.41
N LYS A 70 -2.84 -0.79 11.89
CA LYS A 70 -1.44 -0.36 11.75
C LYS A 70 -1.30 0.79 10.76
N LEU A 71 -1.97 0.71 9.61
CA LEU A 71 -1.94 1.77 8.59
C LEU A 71 -2.56 3.06 9.13
N ASN A 72 -3.67 2.99 9.86
CA ASN A 72 -4.30 4.17 10.45
C ASN A 72 -3.39 4.87 11.47
N GLN A 73 -2.57 4.14 12.21
CA GLN A 73 -1.57 4.74 13.11
C GLN A 73 -0.50 5.53 12.34
N LEU A 74 -0.03 4.98 11.21
CA LEU A 74 0.92 5.65 10.33
C LEU A 74 0.30 6.88 9.65
N LEU A 75 -0.94 6.76 9.18
CA LEU A 75 -1.71 7.85 8.56
C LEU A 75 -2.00 8.96 9.57
N PHE A 76 -2.47 8.63 10.77
CA PHE A 76 -2.78 9.60 11.82
C PHE A 76 -1.57 10.47 12.17
N ARG A 77 -0.38 9.85 12.29
CA ARG A 77 0.88 10.57 12.46
C ARG A 77 1.18 11.53 11.29
N ARG A 78 0.82 11.17 10.06
CA ARG A 78 0.99 12.03 8.88
C ARG A 78 -0.07 13.14 8.81
N ILE A 79 -1.29 12.90 9.27
CA ILE A 79 -2.35 13.91 9.38
C ILE A 79 -1.93 15.01 10.35
N ALA A 80 -1.31 14.65 11.48
CA ALA A 80 -0.72 15.62 12.41
C ALA A 80 0.39 16.50 11.76
N LYS A 81 0.88 16.11 10.58
CA LYS A 81 1.87 16.86 9.77
C LYS A 81 1.28 17.48 8.50
N GLY A 82 -0.05 17.50 8.37
CA GLY A 82 -0.75 18.13 7.25
C GLY A 82 -1.00 17.24 6.03
N LEU A 83 -0.99 15.90 6.18
CA LEU A 83 -1.55 15.01 5.15
C LEU A 83 -3.00 15.43 4.88
N ARG A 84 -3.39 15.58 3.61
CA ARG A 84 -4.77 15.83 3.19
C ARG A 84 -5.51 14.53 2.89
N ALA A 85 -6.84 14.54 3.04
CA ALA A 85 -7.70 13.43 2.63
C ALA A 85 -7.49 13.04 1.16
N SER A 86 -7.49 11.74 0.87
CA SER A 86 -7.24 11.16 -0.45
C SER A 86 -7.90 9.79 -0.55
N ILE A 87 -8.33 9.40 -1.76
CA ILE A 87 -8.81 8.04 -2.03
C ILE A 87 -7.71 7.01 -1.72
N ASN A 88 -6.44 7.33 -2.00
CA ASN A 88 -5.31 6.49 -1.60
C ASN A 88 -4.41 7.31 -0.64
N PRO A 89 -4.64 7.21 0.68
CA PRO A 89 -3.86 7.98 1.65
C PRO A 89 -2.49 7.32 1.94
N VAL A 90 -2.37 6.01 1.66
CA VAL A 90 -1.18 5.19 1.95
C VAL A 90 -0.08 5.46 0.94
N ILE A 91 1.11 5.81 1.43
CA ILE A 91 2.30 5.94 0.59
C ILE A 91 3.22 4.73 0.74
N ARG A 92 4.20 4.60 -0.17
CA ARG A 92 5.17 3.51 -0.16
C ARG A 92 5.86 3.34 1.20
N ASN A 93 6.26 4.43 1.86
CA ASN A 93 6.92 4.35 3.17
C ASN A 93 6.02 3.76 4.25
N ASP A 94 4.70 3.99 4.18
CA ASP A 94 3.76 3.40 5.13
C ASP A 94 3.71 1.87 4.95
N LEU A 95 3.72 1.41 3.69
CA LEU A 95 3.79 -0.02 3.35
C LEU A 95 5.14 -0.64 3.75
N GLU A 96 6.24 0.09 3.63
CA GLU A 96 7.56 -0.36 4.08
C GLU A 96 7.58 -0.54 5.60
N HIS A 97 7.06 0.43 6.36
CA HIS A 97 6.89 0.27 7.81
C HIS A 97 5.96 -0.90 8.16
N LEU A 98 4.86 -1.06 7.42
CA LEU A 98 3.95 -2.19 7.61
C LEU A 98 4.63 -3.54 7.33
N CYS A 99 5.55 -3.61 6.36
CA CYS A 99 6.35 -4.80 6.12
C CYS A 99 7.24 -5.18 7.32
N ASP A 100 7.70 -4.18 8.07
CA ASP A 100 8.55 -4.37 9.25
C ASP A 100 7.72 -4.61 10.51
N TRP A 101 6.48 -4.10 10.55
CA TRP A 101 5.53 -4.25 11.65
C TRP A 101 4.73 -5.56 11.59
N ARG A 102 5.39 -6.69 11.87
CA ARG A 102 4.81 -8.02 11.64
C ARG A 102 3.87 -8.53 12.73
N ASP A 103 4.08 -8.13 13.97
CA ASP A 103 3.28 -8.57 15.12
C ASP A 103 2.31 -7.47 15.58
N THR A 104 1.63 -7.71 16.70
CA THR A 104 0.69 -6.78 17.33
C THR A 104 1.35 -5.91 18.41
N SER A 105 2.68 -5.83 18.43
CA SER A 105 3.41 -4.95 19.36
C SER A 105 3.48 -3.52 18.83
N ASP A 106 3.98 -2.58 19.63
CA ASP A 106 4.21 -1.21 19.18
C ASP A 106 5.35 -1.16 18.16
N PHE A 107 5.15 -0.41 17.08
CA PHE A 107 6.19 -0.24 16.06
C PHE A 107 7.07 0.95 16.39
N THR A 108 8.38 0.70 16.46
CA THR A 108 9.40 1.72 16.65
C THR A 108 10.32 1.79 15.46
N LYS A 109 10.32 2.94 14.77
CA LYS A 109 11.34 3.32 13.81
C LYS A 109 12.45 4.06 14.53
N THR A 110 13.70 3.65 14.31
CA THR A 110 14.89 4.29 14.90
C THR A 110 15.53 5.32 13.95
N GLY A 111 16.50 6.09 14.46
CA GLY A 111 17.29 7.07 13.70
C GLY A 111 16.76 8.51 13.73
N LYS A 112 17.33 9.38 12.87
CA LYS A 112 17.10 10.85 12.88
C LYS A 112 15.63 11.28 12.80
N ASN A 113 14.79 10.46 12.18
CA ASN A 113 13.35 10.66 12.06
C ASN A 113 12.58 9.45 12.64
N GLY A 114 13.07 8.94 13.77
CA GLY A 114 12.46 7.85 14.50
C GLY A 114 11.11 8.24 15.07
N PHE A 115 10.27 7.25 15.31
CA PHE A 115 8.97 7.42 15.94
C PHE A 115 8.48 6.07 16.48
N THR A 116 7.60 6.12 17.47
CA THR A 116 6.87 4.96 17.96
C THR A 116 5.38 5.19 17.76
N VAL A 117 4.69 4.14 17.33
CA VAL A 117 3.23 4.11 17.20
C VAL A 117 2.70 2.83 17.82
N GLN A 118 1.49 2.92 18.39
CA GLN A 118 0.89 1.82 19.12
C GLN A 118 0.08 0.92 18.19
N CYS A 119 0.04 -0.39 18.43
CA CYS A 119 -0.84 -1.30 17.68
C CYS A 119 -2.26 -1.29 18.26
N LYS A 120 -2.95 -0.14 18.17
CA LYS A 120 -4.33 0.01 18.66
C LYS A 120 -5.21 0.80 17.70
N PRO A 121 -6.54 0.60 17.70
CA PRO A 121 -7.46 1.41 16.91
C PRO A 121 -7.39 2.90 17.28
N ILE A 122 -7.62 3.78 16.30
CA ILE A 122 -7.76 5.22 16.52
C ILE A 122 -9.20 5.52 16.96
N SER A 123 -9.37 6.11 18.15
CA SER A 123 -10.69 6.37 18.74
C SER A 123 -11.31 7.70 18.32
N SER A 124 -10.50 8.68 17.94
CA SER A 124 -10.97 9.99 17.50
C SER A 124 -10.10 10.52 16.35
N LEU A 125 -10.76 11.07 15.34
CA LEU A 125 -10.11 11.66 14.18
C LEU A 125 -10.14 13.19 14.27
N PRO A 126 -9.14 13.88 13.69
CA PRO A 126 -9.19 15.34 13.58
C PRO A 126 -10.36 15.78 12.70
N GLU A 127 -10.79 17.03 12.86
CA GLU A 127 -11.85 17.61 12.04
C GLU A 127 -11.52 17.50 10.54
N GLY A 128 -12.53 17.11 9.74
CA GLY A 128 -12.38 16.90 8.30
C GLY A 128 -11.88 15.52 7.88
N TYR A 129 -11.65 14.60 8.81
CA TYR A 129 -11.28 13.21 8.52
C TYR A 129 -12.35 12.22 8.96
N THR A 130 -12.52 11.15 8.18
CA THR A 130 -13.51 10.10 8.42
C THR A 130 -12.95 8.77 7.95
N PHE A 131 -13.32 7.68 8.61
CA PHE A 131 -13.01 6.36 8.05
C PHE A 131 -13.82 6.10 6.78
N ASP A 132 -13.18 5.53 5.78
CA ASP A 132 -13.84 5.04 4.59
C ASP A 132 -14.53 3.68 4.82
N ARG A 133 -15.19 3.16 3.78
CA ARG A 133 -15.93 1.87 3.82
C ARG A 133 -15.06 0.65 4.16
N TYR A 134 -13.74 0.75 4.09
CA TYR A 134 -12.78 -0.31 4.42
C TYR A 134 -11.95 0.01 5.67
N GLY A 135 -12.23 1.14 6.33
CA GLY A 135 -11.69 1.51 7.62
C GLY A 135 -10.42 2.35 7.58
N LEU A 136 -9.91 2.78 6.43
CA LEU A 136 -8.79 3.75 6.39
C LEU A 136 -9.28 5.18 6.62
N ILE A 137 -8.45 6.02 7.25
CA ILE A 137 -8.70 7.47 7.48
C ILE A 137 -8.65 8.27 6.17
#